data_AF-A0AAU3T1W7-F1
#
_entry.id   AF-A0AAU3T1W7-F1
#
_cell.length_a   1.000
_cell.length_b   1.000
_cell.length_c   1.000
_cell.angle_alpha   90.00
_cell.angle_beta   90.00
_cell.angle_gamma   90.00
#
_symmetry.space_group_name_H-M   'P 1'
#
loop_
_entity.id
_entity.type
_entity.pdbx_description
1 polymer ?
#
loop_
_entity_poly.entity_id
_entity_poly.type
_entity_poly.pdbx_seq_one_letter_code
_entity_poly.pdbx_strand_id
1 'polypeptide(L)'
;MHFDEGELGLPGLLLMELDSWRQSPVADEFPSSRVVRYIRSVGKHFLATPVVEELVRVRAGQSEIVGDDDSREHLRRFLSVVLDKHDGTYDYTTYTALDLLRPRNPEPLPDFEEEVATRIAFLLYDALAFECGAALGYRSQLPCMRPSREAVEKRLRHGLRVATEMDRLSAKPITPKVSSLQERYDQLVDVLEGAPPGMAPRLEQTLLPVYIIHDEYLFIRVLQSFESIFEHLARLASEAITRLEARDAEEAILLLSSITRVLSHGLPLFSLLATMQRESFEFFRKFTEGASAIQSVNYKTFEALCGTPPPARVESPAFQSVPEVRGRVLQSMTTVRGAADALIASGAHGAEVEARLARAMAQIEAVHQRWKRTHYRLAVRMIGSVSGTGYTEGTPYLRSVIDNRLFRRAEETTN
;
A
#
# COMPACT_ATOMS: atom_id res chain seq x y z
N MET A 1 -32.06 2.19 -21.55
CA MET A 1 -33.27 2.44 -20.73
C MET A 1 -32.81 3.27 -19.53
N HIS A 2 -33.22 4.54 -19.42
CA HIS A 2 -32.89 5.36 -18.25
C HIS A 2 -33.90 5.03 -17.15
N PHE A 3 -33.46 4.31 -16.14
CA PHE A 3 -34.24 4.08 -14.92
C PHE A 3 -33.83 5.08 -13.85
N ASP A 4 -34.83 5.62 -13.17
CA ASP A 4 -34.70 6.60 -12.10
C ASP A 4 -34.05 5.92 -10.87
N GLU A 5 -33.01 6.51 -10.28
CA GLU A 5 -32.29 5.93 -9.12
C GLU A 5 -33.20 5.76 -7.88
N GLY A 6 -34.42 6.33 -7.90
CA GLY A 6 -35.38 6.37 -6.79
C GLY A 6 -36.17 5.09 -6.49
N GLU A 7 -36.42 4.19 -7.44
CA GLU A 7 -37.30 3.01 -7.22
C GLU A 7 -36.54 1.72 -6.83
N LEU A 8 -35.34 1.49 -7.38
CA LEU A 8 -34.60 0.22 -7.20
C LEU A 8 -33.54 0.29 -6.09
N GLY A 9 -33.11 1.50 -5.71
CA GLY A 9 -31.94 1.72 -4.86
C GLY A 9 -30.63 1.24 -5.50
N LEU A 10 -29.50 1.61 -4.89
CA LEU A 10 -28.16 1.21 -5.36
C LEU A 10 -27.95 -0.31 -5.57
N PRO A 11 -28.41 -1.23 -4.68
CA PRO A 11 -28.22 -2.66 -4.91
C PRO A 11 -29.05 -3.19 -6.08
N GLY A 12 -30.27 -2.70 -6.29
CA GLY A 12 -31.12 -3.13 -7.41
C GLY A 12 -30.55 -2.73 -8.77
N LEU A 13 -30.02 -1.51 -8.88
CA LEU A 13 -29.32 -1.05 -10.09
C LEU A 13 -28.07 -1.88 -10.39
N LEU A 14 -27.28 -2.20 -9.36
CA LEU A 14 -26.09 -3.05 -9.54
C LEU A 14 -26.48 -4.45 -10.02
N LEU A 15 -27.49 -5.08 -9.40
CA LEU A 15 -27.96 -6.40 -9.83
C LEU A 15 -28.43 -6.41 -11.28
N MET A 16 -29.12 -5.36 -11.72
CA MET A 16 -29.56 -5.21 -13.11
C MET A 16 -28.39 -5.05 -14.08
N GLU A 17 -27.36 -4.27 -13.73
CA GLU A 17 -26.15 -4.12 -14.56
C GLU A 17 -25.36 -5.43 -14.63
N LEU A 18 -25.24 -6.16 -13.52
CA LEU A 18 -24.59 -7.48 -13.50
C LEU A 18 -25.36 -8.50 -14.36
N ASP A 19 -26.69 -8.52 -14.27
CA ASP A 19 -27.53 -9.40 -15.09
C ASP A 19 -27.39 -9.07 -16.58
N SER A 20 -27.42 -7.78 -16.94
CA SER A 20 -27.21 -7.33 -18.32
C SER A 20 -25.82 -7.73 -18.82
N TRP A 21 -24.78 -7.57 -18.01
CA TRP A 21 -23.41 -7.93 -18.38
C TRP A 21 -23.26 -9.45 -18.60
N ARG A 22 -23.92 -10.29 -17.80
CA ARG A 22 -23.88 -11.76 -17.98
C ARG A 22 -24.47 -12.24 -19.31
N GLN A 23 -25.36 -11.47 -19.94
CA GLN A 23 -25.90 -11.82 -21.26
C GLN A 23 -24.86 -11.66 -22.38
N SER A 24 -23.81 -10.86 -22.15
CA SER A 24 -22.68 -10.68 -23.06
C SER A 24 -21.39 -10.41 -22.25
N PRO A 25 -20.81 -11.45 -21.61
CA PRO A 25 -19.80 -11.26 -20.58
C PRO A 25 -18.42 -10.93 -21.17
N VAL A 26 -18.16 -9.65 -21.42
CA VAL A 26 -16.84 -9.14 -21.83
C VAL A 26 -16.07 -8.64 -20.61
N ALA A 27 -14.88 -9.18 -20.36
CA ALA A 27 -14.10 -8.93 -19.14
C ALA A 27 -13.87 -7.43 -18.86
N ASP A 28 -13.48 -6.66 -19.87
CA ASP A 28 -13.19 -5.22 -19.75
C ASP A 28 -14.46 -4.35 -19.64
N GLU A 29 -15.63 -4.91 -19.96
CA GLU A 29 -16.92 -4.23 -19.82
C GLU A 29 -17.60 -4.52 -18.47
N PHE A 30 -16.96 -5.30 -17.60
CA PHE A 30 -17.51 -5.61 -16.28
C PHE A 30 -17.75 -4.32 -15.47
N PRO A 31 -18.94 -4.13 -14.86
CA PRO A 31 -19.33 -2.87 -14.20
C PRO A 31 -18.64 -2.66 -12.82
N SER A 32 -17.30 -2.73 -12.81
CA SER A 32 -16.46 -2.61 -11.61
C SER A 32 -16.66 -1.27 -10.88
N SER A 33 -16.81 -0.16 -11.61
CA SER A 33 -17.08 1.16 -11.02
C SER A 33 -18.40 1.19 -10.25
N ARG A 34 -19.44 0.48 -10.73
CA ARG A 34 -20.72 0.33 -10.02
C ARG A 34 -20.56 -0.50 -8.75
N VAL A 35 -19.84 -1.61 -8.83
CA VAL A 35 -19.51 -2.45 -7.66
C VAL A 35 -18.76 -1.64 -6.61
N VAL A 36 -17.73 -0.89 -7.01
CA VAL A 36 -16.96 -0.01 -6.12
C VAL A 36 -17.84 1.08 -5.51
N ARG A 37 -18.70 1.75 -6.31
CA ARG A 37 -19.63 2.77 -5.81
C ARG A 37 -20.60 2.20 -4.77
N TYR A 38 -21.08 0.98 -4.98
CA TYR A 38 -21.92 0.28 -4.01
C TYR A 38 -21.13 -0.09 -2.74
N ILE A 39 -19.93 -0.64 -2.86
CA ILE A 39 -19.05 -0.92 -1.71
C ILE A 39 -18.81 0.35 -0.89
N ARG A 40 -18.57 1.50 -1.52
CA ARG A 40 -18.35 2.77 -0.81
C ARG A 40 -19.63 3.36 -0.18
N SER A 41 -20.82 2.87 -0.54
CA SER A 41 -22.09 3.31 0.04
C SER A 41 -22.57 2.45 1.21
N VAL A 42 -22.15 1.19 1.30
CA VAL A 42 -22.55 0.27 2.40
C VAL A 42 -21.39 -0.29 3.21
N GLY A 43 -20.17 -0.31 2.64
CA GLY A 43 -19.00 -0.99 3.19
C GLY A 43 -18.87 -2.42 2.68
N LYS A 44 -17.64 -2.86 2.38
CA LYS A 44 -17.38 -4.24 1.91
C LYS A 44 -17.88 -5.31 2.87
N HIS A 45 -17.89 -5.04 4.17
CA HIS A 45 -18.37 -5.98 5.18
C HIS A 45 -19.91 -6.16 5.15
N PHE A 46 -20.65 -5.21 4.58
CA PHE A 46 -22.11 -5.16 4.63
C PHE A 46 -22.76 -5.25 3.25
N LEU A 47 -22.09 -5.90 2.30
CA LEU A 47 -22.68 -6.18 1.00
C LEU A 47 -23.92 -7.04 1.15
N ALA A 48 -25.00 -6.66 0.48
CA ALA A 48 -26.25 -7.41 0.52
C ALA A 48 -26.07 -8.81 -0.08
N THR A 49 -26.64 -9.84 0.55
CA THR A 49 -26.55 -11.23 0.13
C THR A 49 -26.84 -11.43 -1.37
N PRO A 50 -27.91 -10.84 -1.97
CA PRO A 50 -28.17 -11.02 -3.39
C PRO A 50 -27.04 -10.51 -4.30
N VAL A 51 -26.39 -9.40 -3.94
CA VAL A 51 -25.25 -8.85 -4.69
C VAL A 51 -24.05 -9.78 -4.59
N VAL A 52 -23.78 -10.30 -3.39
CA VAL A 52 -22.68 -11.23 -3.15
C VAL A 52 -22.88 -12.53 -3.93
N GLU A 53 -24.08 -13.12 -3.89
CA GLU A 53 -24.43 -14.31 -4.67
C GLU A 53 -24.28 -14.08 -6.17
N GLU A 54 -24.66 -12.90 -6.66
CA GLU A 54 -24.53 -12.55 -8.07
C GLU A 54 -23.07 -12.43 -8.50
N LEU A 55 -22.22 -11.77 -7.69
CA LEU A 55 -20.78 -11.69 -7.96
C LEU A 55 -20.11 -13.08 -7.90
N VAL A 56 -20.58 -13.98 -7.02
CA VAL A 56 -20.13 -15.38 -6.99
C VAL A 56 -20.52 -16.10 -8.29
N ARG A 57 -21.74 -15.90 -8.80
CA ARG A 57 -22.17 -16.44 -10.10
C ARG A 57 -21.31 -15.94 -11.25
N VAL A 58 -21.01 -14.63 -11.29
CA VAL A 58 -20.08 -14.04 -12.26
C VAL A 58 -18.72 -14.72 -12.19
N ARG A 59 -18.17 -14.89 -10.98
CA ARG A 59 -16.87 -15.55 -10.78
C ARG A 59 -16.87 -17.02 -11.22
N ALA A 60 -17.97 -17.75 -11.04
CA ALA A 60 -18.08 -19.15 -11.44
C ALA A 60 -18.15 -19.33 -12.97
N GLY A 61 -18.71 -18.35 -13.69
CA GLY A 61 -18.83 -18.36 -15.16
C GLY A 61 -17.55 -17.99 -15.94
N GLN A 62 -16.36 -18.06 -15.33
CA GLN A 62 -15.11 -17.56 -15.92
C GLN A 62 -14.78 -18.12 -17.31
N SER A 63 -15.18 -19.37 -17.59
CA SER A 63 -14.96 -20.00 -18.91
C SER A 63 -15.76 -19.35 -20.04
N GLU A 64 -16.84 -18.64 -19.72
CA GLU A 64 -17.73 -17.99 -20.69
C GLU A 64 -17.34 -16.52 -20.94
N ILE A 65 -16.44 -15.96 -20.13
CA ILE A 65 -16.04 -14.56 -20.19
C ILE A 65 -15.08 -14.33 -21.38
N VAL A 66 -15.51 -13.46 -22.30
CA VAL A 66 -14.74 -13.03 -23.47
C VAL A 66 -13.73 -11.95 -23.06
N GLY A 67 -12.51 -12.01 -23.59
CA GLY A 67 -11.44 -11.05 -23.33
C GLY A 67 -10.06 -11.63 -23.68
N ASP A 68 -8.99 -10.86 -23.51
CA ASP A 68 -7.64 -11.44 -23.45
C ASP A 68 -7.36 -12.04 -22.06
N ASP A 69 -6.24 -12.74 -21.92
CA ASP A 69 -5.86 -13.39 -20.65
C ASP A 69 -5.67 -12.39 -19.52
N ASP A 70 -5.11 -11.22 -19.83
CA ASP A 70 -4.81 -10.18 -18.84
C ASP A 70 -6.09 -9.55 -18.29
N SER A 71 -7.08 -9.29 -19.14
CA SER A 71 -8.37 -8.72 -18.76
C SER A 71 -9.22 -9.71 -17.96
N ARG A 72 -9.20 -11.01 -18.35
CA ARG A 72 -9.82 -12.07 -17.53
C ARG A 72 -9.15 -12.21 -16.16
N GLU A 73 -7.83 -12.19 -16.12
CA GLU A 73 -7.05 -12.29 -14.89
C GLU A 73 -7.27 -11.07 -13.98
N HIS A 74 -7.35 -9.87 -14.54
CA HIS A 74 -7.70 -8.65 -13.82
C HIS A 74 -9.08 -8.75 -13.17
N LEU A 75 -10.10 -9.18 -13.92
CA LEU A 75 -11.44 -9.39 -13.39
C LEU A 75 -11.45 -10.45 -12.29
N ARG A 76 -10.72 -11.55 -12.47
CA ARG A 76 -10.59 -12.60 -11.45
C ARG A 76 -9.99 -12.05 -10.15
N ARG A 77 -8.92 -11.25 -10.23
CA ARG A 77 -8.31 -10.59 -9.06
C ARG A 77 -9.28 -9.61 -8.41
N PHE A 78 -9.98 -8.80 -9.21
CA PHE A 78 -10.96 -7.85 -8.71
C PHE A 78 -12.06 -8.55 -7.90
N LEU A 79 -12.66 -9.61 -8.46
CA LEU A 79 -13.69 -10.41 -7.79
C LEU A 79 -13.14 -11.10 -6.54
N SER A 80 -11.90 -11.59 -6.58
CA SER A 80 -11.24 -12.19 -5.40
C SER A 80 -11.11 -11.18 -4.25
N VAL A 81 -10.77 -9.93 -4.55
CA VAL A 81 -10.63 -8.87 -3.53
C VAL A 81 -11.99 -8.42 -2.99
N VAL A 82 -13.02 -8.36 -3.84
CA VAL A 82 -14.38 -7.98 -3.43
C VAL A 82 -15.05 -9.07 -2.58
N LEU A 83 -14.82 -10.34 -2.90
CA LEU A 83 -15.46 -11.50 -2.26
C LEU A 83 -14.63 -12.12 -1.13
N ASP A 84 -13.45 -11.58 -0.83
CA ASP A 84 -12.51 -12.13 0.16
C ASP A 84 -13.15 -12.43 1.54
N LYS A 85 -14.05 -11.57 2.01
CA LYS A 85 -14.79 -11.78 3.27
C LYS A 85 -15.81 -12.91 3.18
N HIS A 86 -16.46 -13.09 2.03
CA HIS A 86 -17.33 -14.24 1.79
C HIS A 86 -16.51 -15.52 1.83
N ASP A 87 -15.36 -15.52 1.16
CA ASP A 87 -14.54 -16.72 0.98
C ASP A 87 -13.71 -17.09 2.22
N GLY A 88 -13.66 -16.23 3.23
CA GLY A 88 -12.77 -16.40 4.39
C GLY A 88 -11.29 -16.20 4.06
N THR A 89 -10.97 -15.53 2.95
CA THR A 89 -9.62 -15.21 2.49
C THR A 89 -9.19 -13.77 2.77
N TYR A 90 -10.04 -12.99 3.47
CA TYR A 90 -9.78 -11.61 3.84
C TYR A 90 -8.49 -11.46 4.67
N ASP A 91 -7.53 -10.72 4.15
CA ASP A 91 -6.27 -10.41 4.79
C ASP A 91 -5.83 -8.96 4.51
N TYR A 92 -4.60 -8.61 4.89
CA TYR A 92 -4.03 -7.30 4.63
C TYR A 92 -3.88 -6.98 3.13
N THR A 93 -3.51 -7.96 2.30
CA THR A 93 -3.27 -7.78 0.87
C THR A 93 -4.57 -7.48 0.15
N THR A 94 -5.63 -8.22 0.46
CA THR A 94 -6.96 -7.99 -0.12
C THR A 94 -7.63 -6.76 0.49
N TYR A 95 -7.37 -6.43 1.76
CA TYR A 95 -7.84 -5.18 2.37
C TYR A 95 -7.27 -3.93 1.68
N THR A 96 -5.98 -3.97 1.35
CA THR A 96 -5.30 -2.86 0.66
C THR A 96 -5.34 -2.99 -0.86
N ALA A 97 -5.94 -4.05 -1.40
CA ALA A 97 -6.10 -4.34 -2.82
C ALA A 97 -4.79 -4.22 -3.63
N LEU A 98 -3.65 -4.64 -3.07
CA LEU A 98 -2.32 -4.37 -3.65
C LEU A 98 -2.14 -4.96 -5.05
N ASP A 99 -2.74 -6.12 -5.31
CA ASP A 99 -2.66 -6.80 -6.60
C ASP A 99 -3.39 -6.05 -7.73
N LEU A 100 -4.36 -5.19 -7.37
CA LEU A 100 -5.06 -4.32 -8.31
C LEU A 100 -4.37 -2.96 -8.48
N LEU A 101 -3.48 -2.60 -7.54
CA LEU A 101 -2.79 -1.31 -7.54
C LEU A 101 -1.57 -1.30 -8.47
N ARG A 102 -0.95 -2.46 -8.67
CA ARG A 102 0.25 -2.60 -9.50
C ARG A 102 -0.10 -2.57 -11.00
N PRO A 103 0.80 -2.04 -11.86
CA PRO A 103 0.67 -2.25 -13.30
C PRO A 103 0.74 -3.73 -13.65
N ARG A 104 0.05 -4.12 -14.73
CA ARG A 104 0.03 -5.51 -15.23
C ARG A 104 1.46 -6.01 -15.54
N ASN A 105 2.32 -5.12 -16.07
CA ASN A 105 3.73 -5.39 -16.33
C ASN A 105 4.63 -4.41 -15.56
N PRO A 106 5.55 -4.89 -14.71
CA PRO A 106 6.50 -4.03 -14.03
C PRO A 106 7.66 -3.63 -14.95
N GLU A 107 7.94 -2.33 -15.01
CA GLU A 107 9.01 -1.73 -15.83
C GLU A 107 10.43 -2.01 -15.28
N PRO A 108 11.51 -1.80 -16.05
CA PRO A 108 12.89 -1.76 -15.54
C PRO A 108 13.09 -0.63 -14.52
N LEU A 109 14.20 -0.66 -13.76
CA LEU A 109 14.37 0.16 -12.54
C LEU A 109 14.15 1.67 -12.69
N PRO A 110 14.76 2.39 -13.66
CA PRO A 110 14.55 3.83 -13.78
C PRO A 110 13.07 4.19 -14.00
N ASP A 111 12.41 3.47 -14.90
CA ASP A 111 10.99 3.64 -15.22
C ASP A 111 10.09 3.18 -14.07
N PHE A 112 10.54 2.18 -13.30
CA PHE A 112 9.87 1.70 -12.10
C PHE A 112 9.97 2.69 -10.93
N GLU A 113 11.10 3.36 -10.73
CA GLU A 113 11.20 4.42 -9.71
C GLU A 113 10.19 5.54 -10.00
N GLU A 114 10.11 5.96 -11.26
CA GLU A 114 9.15 6.96 -11.71
C GLU A 114 7.71 6.48 -11.58
N GLU A 115 7.41 5.23 -11.95
CA GLU A 115 6.07 4.62 -11.79
C GLU A 115 5.65 4.62 -10.32
N VAL A 116 6.53 4.16 -9.42
CA VAL A 116 6.23 4.11 -7.98
C VAL A 116 6.00 5.51 -7.43
N ALA A 117 6.87 6.47 -7.76
CA ALA A 117 6.75 7.85 -7.29
C ALA A 117 5.42 8.47 -7.78
N THR A 118 5.09 8.25 -9.05
CA THR A 118 3.83 8.67 -9.66
C THR A 118 2.63 8.02 -8.95
N ARG A 119 2.66 6.71 -8.74
CA ARG A 119 1.62 5.98 -8.02
C ARG A 119 1.40 6.52 -6.61
N ILE A 120 2.46 6.76 -5.83
CA ILE A 120 2.34 7.34 -4.48
C ILE A 120 1.76 8.76 -4.55
N ALA A 121 2.20 9.60 -5.48
CA ALA A 121 1.65 10.94 -5.66
C ALA A 121 0.16 10.90 -5.96
N PHE A 122 -0.28 10.04 -6.90
CA PHE A 122 -1.68 9.89 -7.28
C PHE A 122 -2.56 9.30 -6.17
N LEU A 123 -2.04 8.37 -5.36
CA LEU A 123 -2.72 7.89 -4.15
C LEU A 123 -2.99 9.04 -3.15
N LEU A 124 -2.04 9.96 -3.01
CA LEU A 124 -2.19 11.12 -2.15
C LEU A 124 -3.12 12.16 -2.75
N TYR A 125 -3.03 12.43 -4.06
CA TYR A 125 -3.94 13.36 -4.74
C TYR A 125 -5.39 12.90 -4.64
N ASP A 126 -5.65 11.62 -4.83
CA ASP A 126 -6.97 11.02 -4.67
C ASP A 126 -7.50 11.17 -3.24
N ALA A 127 -6.68 10.86 -2.22
CA ALA A 127 -7.05 11.09 -0.83
C ALA A 127 -7.37 12.56 -0.53
N LEU A 128 -6.56 13.50 -1.03
CA LEU A 128 -6.76 14.92 -0.80
C LEU A 128 -7.96 15.49 -1.57
N ALA A 129 -8.23 15.00 -2.78
CA ALA A 129 -9.41 15.36 -3.57
C ALA A 129 -10.68 14.90 -2.85
N PHE A 130 -10.65 13.70 -2.26
CA PHE A 130 -11.73 13.21 -1.41
C PHE A 130 -11.96 14.11 -0.18
N GLU A 131 -10.91 14.48 0.55
CA GLU A 131 -11.02 15.39 1.70
C GLU A 131 -11.63 16.74 1.33
N CYS A 132 -11.12 17.37 0.26
CA CYS A 132 -11.65 18.64 -0.25
C CYS A 132 -13.12 18.50 -0.67
N GLY A 133 -13.43 17.50 -1.50
CA GLY A 133 -14.78 17.30 -2.01
C GLY A 133 -15.79 16.97 -0.90
N ALA A 134 -15.39 16.24 0.14
CA ALA A 134 -16.25 15.99 1.30
C ALA A 134 -16.50 17.25 2.13
N ALA A 135 -15.47 18.09 2.32
CA ALA A 135 -15.57 19.34 3.06
C ALA A 135 -16.39 20.42 2.32
N LEU A 136 -16.37 20.41 0.98
CA LEU A 136 -17.16 21.28 0.12
C LEU A 136 -18.60 20.77 -0.12
N GLY A 137 -18.91 19.54 0.30
CA GLY A 137 -20.22 18.92 0.10
C GLY A 137 -20.43 18.26 -1.27
N TYR A 138 -19.39 18.20 -2.12
CA TYR A 138 -19.43 17.55 -3.44
C TYR A 138 -19.35 16.03 -3.39
N ARG A 139 -18.90 15.45 -2.26
CA ARG A 139 -18.83 14.01 -2.06
C ARG A 139 -19.77 13.58 -0.94
N SER A 140 -20.65 12.61 -1.22
CA SER A 140 -21.56 11.99 -0.24
C SER A 140 -21.07 10.65 0.30
N GLN A 141 -20.04 10.06 -0.30
CA GLN A 141 -19.47 8.77 0.10
C GLN A 141 -18.83 8.84 1.49
N LEU A 142 -18.83 7.68 2.19
CA LEU A 142 -18.30 7.49 3.54
C LEU A 142 -18.72 8.63 4.52
N PRO A 143 -20.03 8.85 4.72
CA PRO A 143 -20.53 10.04 5.42
C PRO A 143 -20.29 10.02 6.94
N CYS A 144 -19.92 8.87 7.52
CA CYS A 144 -19.80 8.74 8.96
C CYS A 144 -18.49 9.35 9.47
N MET A 145 -18.58 10.09 10.59
CA MET A 145 -17.43 10.64 11.31
C MET A 145 -16.55 11.55 10.43
N ARG A 146 -17.17 12.45 9.66
CA ARG A 146 -16.43 13.43 8.88
C ARG A 146 -15.57 14.32 9.80
N PRO A 147 -14.32 14.60 9.42
CA PRO A 147 -13.43 15.46 10.18
C PRO A 147 -13.91 16.92 10.17
N SER A 148 -13.46 17.71 11.16
CA SER A 148 -13.64 19.15 11.14
C SER A 148 -12.86 19.80 10.00
N ARG A 149 -13.23 21.02 9.62
CA ARG A 149 -12.51 21.80 8.61
C ARG A 149 -11.04 21.99 8.97
N GLU A 150 -10.72 22.23 10.24
CA GLU A 150 -9.33 22.37 10.71
C GLU A 150 -8.52 21.09 10.52
N ALA A 151 -9.16 19.93 10.73
CA ALA A 151 -8.53 18.63 10.49
C ALA A 151 -8.30 18.39 9.00
N VAL A 152 -9.26 18.74 8.13
CA VAL A 152 -9.10 18.71 6.66
C VAL A 152 -7.94 19.60 6.21
N GLU A 153 -7.84 20.83 6.70
CA GLU A 153 -6.73 21.74 6.37
C GLU A 153 -5.38 21.18 6.84
N LYS A 154 -5.34 20.52 8.00
CA LYS A 154 -4.14 19.82 8.47
C LYS A 154 -3.78 18.63 7.59
N ARG A 155 -4.76 17.84 7.14
CA ARG A 155 -4.58 16.73 6.18
C ARG A 155 -3.99 17.23 4.88
N LEU A 156 -4.59 18.28 4.29
CA LEU A 156 -4.11 18.89 3.07
C LEU A 156 -2.67 19.35 3.18
N ARG A 157 -2.29 20.04 4.28
CA ARG A 157 -0.89 20.45 4.49
C ARG A 157 0.07 19.27 4.59
N HIS A 158 -0.26 18.22 5.32
CA HIS A 158 0.61 17.06 5.47
C HIS A 158 0.69 16.22 4.19
N GLY A 159 -0.44 15.97 3.53
CA GLY A 159 -0.51 15.19 2.30
C GLY A 159 0.20 15.87 1.14
N LEU A 160 -0.01 17.19 0.96
CA LEU A 160 0.70 17.94 -0.08
C LEU A 160 2.21 17.95 0.16
N ARG A 161 2.66 18.05 1.42
CA ARG A 161 4.09 17.95 1.72
C ARG A 161 4.69 16.63 1.23
N VAL A 162 4.00 15.50 1.40
CA VAL A 162 4.51 14.21 0.89
C VAL A 162 4.40 14.15 -0.62
N ALA A 163 3.25 14.54 -1.18
CA ALA A 163 3.00 14.50 -2.61
C ALA A 163 4.02 15.34 -3.38
N THR A 164 4.40 16.53 -2.87
CA THR A 164 5.46 17.36 -3.47
C THR A 164 6.82 16.68 -3.48
N GLU A 165 7.18 15.95 -2.43
CA GLU A 165 8.46 15.23 -2.42
C GLU A 165 8.44 14.04 -3.40
N MET A 166 7.28 13.42 -3.63
CA MET A 166 7.13 12.36 -4.63
C MET A 166 7.10 12.91 -6.06
N ASP A 167 6.44 14.05 -6.28
CA ASP A 167 6.43 14.80 -7.54
C ASP A 167 7.82 15.19 -8.01
N ARG A 168 8.71 15.58 -7.09
CA ARG A 168 10.11 15.89 -7.43
C ARG A 168 10.86 14.69 -7.96
N LEU A 169 10.35 13.48 -7.71
CA LEU A 169 10.90 12.22 -8.17
C LEU A 169 10.15 11.68 -9.40
N SER A 170 9.11 12.36 -9.88
CA SER A 170 8.36 12.01 -11.09
C SER A 170 8.64 12.99 -12.24
N ALA A 171 8.42 12.58 -13.49
CA ALA A 171 8.67 13.44 -14.65
C ALA A 171 7.62 14.55 -14.86
N LYS A 172 6.51 14.55 -14.11
CA LYS A 172 5.40 15.52 -14.23
C LYS A 172 4.96 16.02 -12.85
N PRO A 173 5.55 17.10 -12.33
CA PRO A 173 5.16 17.67 -11.04
C PRO A 173 3.81 18.40 -11.18
N ILE A 174 2.83 18.06 -10.34
CA ILE A 174 1.48 18.66 -10.36
C ILE A 174 0.99 18.98 -8.93
N THR A 175 1.90 19.39 -8.04
CA THR A 175 1.50 19.85 -6.70
C THR A 175 0.67 21.14 -6.80
N PRO A 176 -0.57 21.16 -6.30
CA PRO A 176 -1.39 22.37 -6.19
C PRO A 176 -0.69 23.50 -5.40
N LYS A 177 -0.53 24.68 -6.01
CA LYS A 177 0.10 25.86 -5.38
C LYS A 177 -0.91 26.86 -4.78
N VAL A 178 -2.18 26.48 -4.71
CA VAL A 178 -3.29 27.39 -4.39
C VAL A 178 -3.67 27.41 -2.92
N SER A 179 -4.39 28.47 -2.53
CA SER A 179 -4.62 28.82 -1.13
C SER A 179 -5.99 28.39 -0.63
N SER A 180 -7.06 28.59 -1.41
CA SER A 180 -8.43 28.27 -0.99
C SER A 180 -8.75 26.77 -1.14
N LEU A 181 -9.77 26.30 -0.41
CA LEU A 181 -10.20 24.90 -0.45
C LEU A 181 -10.80 24.52 -1.82
N GLN A 182 -11.56 25.43 -2.44
CA GLN A 182 -12.16 25.23 -3.75
C GLN A 182 -11.10 25.09 -4.84
N GLU A 183 -10.16 26.04 -4.93
CA GLU A 183 -9.09 25.98 -5.94
C GLU A 183 -8.24 24.71 -5.78
N ARG A 184 -7.99 24.28 -4.53
CA ARG A 184 -7.28 23.01 -4.29
C ARG A 184 -8.08 21.82 -4.82
N TYR A 185 -9.39 21.80 -4.61
CA TYR A 185 -10.25 20.74 -5.12
C TYR A 185 -10.20 20.68 -6.66
N ASP A 186 -10.43 21.82 -7.31
CA ASP A 186 -10.47 21.91 -8.77
C ASP A 186 -9.13 21.44 -9.38
N GLN A 187 -8.00 21.90 -8.82
CA GLN A 187 -6.68 21.45 -9.27
C GLN A 187 -6.45 19.96 -9.06
N LEU A 188 -6.85 19.41 -7.91
CA LEU A 188 -6.69 17.97 -7.65
C LEU A 188 -7.56 17.12 -8.58
N VAL A 189 -8.77 17.59 -8.91
CA VAL A 189 -9.63 16.93 -9.90
C VAL A 189 -8.97 16.97 -11.28
N ASP A 190 -8.49 18.13 -11.73
CA ASP A 190 -7.77 18.25 -13.01
C ASP A 190 -6.55 17.32 -13.09
N VAL A 191 -5.78 17.21 -11.99
CA VAL A 191 -4.64 16.27 -11.90
C VAL A 191 -5.11 14.82 -12.09
N LEU A 192 -6.19 14.44 -11.41
CA LEU A 192 -6.72 13.07 -11.45
C LEU A 192 -7.36 12.74 -12.79
N GLU A 193 -7.98 13.71 -13.47
CA GLU A 193 -8.48 13.55 -14.84
C GLU A 193 -7.33 13.42 -15.85
N GLY A 194 -6.22 14.10 -15.61
CA GLY A 194 -4.97 13.98 -16.37
C GLY A 194 -4.08 12.80 -15.98
N ALA A 195 -4.59 11.83 -15.21
CA ALA A 195 -3.79 10.70 -14.73
C ALA A 195 -3.20 9.86 -15.88
N PRO A 196 -2.01 9.26 -15.69
CA PRO A 196 -1.44 8.34 -16.67
C PRO A 196 -2.41 7.19 -17.01
N PRO A 197 -2.33 6.61 -18.23
CA PRO A 197 -3.20 5.51 -18.65
C PRO A 197 -3.23 4.38 -17.61
N GLY A 198 -4.43 3.96 -17.25
CA GLY A 198 -4.65 2.90 -16.27
C GLY A 198 -4.51 3.31 -14.80
N MET A 199 -4.04 4.52 -14.46
CA MET A 199 -3.94 4.96 -13.07
C MET A 199 -5.33 5.21 -12.45
N ALA A 200 -6.20 5.95 -13.12
CA ALA A 200 -7.56 6.25 -12.64
C ALA A 200 -8.37 4.99 -12.25
N PRO A 201 -8.48 3.94 -13.09
CA PRO A 201 -9.21 2.73 -12.69
C PRO A 201 -8.53 1.98 -11.53
N ARG A 202 -7.20 1.99 -11.43
CA ARG A 202 -6.50 1.39 -10.28
C ARG A 202 -6.80 2.14 -8.99
N LEU A 203 -6.77 3.47 -8.99
CA LEU A 203 -7.17 4.28 -7.84
C LEU A 203 -8.61 3.92 -7.45
N GLU A 204 -9.53 3.90 -8.41
CA GLU A 204 -10.92 3.57 -8.10
C GLU A 204 -11.10 2.16 -7.49
N GLN A 205 -10.58 1.14 -8.17
CA GLN A 205 -10.80 -0.27 -7.82
C GLN A 205 -10.06 -0.71 -6.56
N THR A 206 -9.07 0.06 -6.09
CA THR A 206 -8.28 -0.27 -4.90
C THR A 206 -8.79 0.39 -3.62
N LEU A 207 -9.87 1.16 -3.70
CA LEU A 207 -10.47 1.79 -2.53
C LEU A 207 -11.81 1.13 -2.18
N LEU A 208 -11.69 0.08 -1.37
CA LEU A 208 -12.75 -0.84 -1.00
C LEU A 208 -12.89 -0.89 0.54
N PRO A 209 -13.36 0.21 1.17
CA PRO A 209 -13.42 0.30 2.63
C PRO A 209 -14.36 -0.77 3.20
N VAL A 210 -14.04 -1.31 4.38
CA VAL A 210 -14.89 -2.31 5.04
C VAL A 210 -16.17 -1.69 5.58
N TYR A 211 -16.16 -0.38 5.87
CA TYR A 211 -17.36 0.35 6.24
C TYR A 211 -17.41 1.77 5.65
N ILE A 212 -18.39 2.56 6.08
CA ILE A 212 -18.64 3.91 5.55
C ILE A 212 -18.04 5.03 6.43
N ILE A 213 -16.95 4.72 7.16
CA ILE A 213 -16.22 5.67 8.01
C ILE A 213 -15.27 6.52 7.15
N HIS A 214 -15.41 7.85 7.20
CA HIS A 214 -14.64 8.80 6.38
C HIS A 214 -13.12 8.54 6.39
N ASP A 215 -12.56 8.35 7.58
CA ASP A 215 -11.11 8.21 7.77
C ASP A 215 -10.54 6.89 7.23
N GLU A 216 -11.38 5.90 6.93
CA GLU A 216 -10.91 4.66 6.32
C GLU A 216 -10.30 4.90 4.93
N TYR A 217 -10.81 5.90 4.21
CA TYR A 217 -10.24 6.32 2.93
C TYR A 217 -8.77 6.70 3.06
N LEU A 218 -8.50 7.63 3.97
CA LEU A 218 -7.14 8.10 4.25
C LEU A 218 -6.25 6.96 4.73
N PHE A 219 -6.79 6.08 5.58
CA PHE A 219 -6.08 4.93 6.11
C PHE A 219 -5.59 4.00 5.00
N ILE A 220 -6.48 3.59 4.09
CA ILE A 220 -6.14 2.71 2.97
C ILE A 220 -5.09 3.35 2.06
N ARG A 221 -5.26 4.64 1.70
CA ARG A 221 -4.32 5.35 0.82
C ARG A 221 -2.92 5.50 1.43
N VAL A 222 -2.82 5.73 2.74
CA VAL A 222 -1.53 5.76 3.43
C VAL A 222 -0.89 4.37 3.47
N LEU A 223 -1.65 3.30 3.71
CA LEU A 223 -1.12 1.93 3.68
C LEU A 223 -0.60 1.58 2.29
N GLN A 224 -1.37 1.83 1.25
CA GLN A 224 -0.96 1.64 -0.15
C GLN A 224 0.31 2.43 -0.48
N SER A 225 0.44 3.67 0.01
CA SER A 225 1.65 4.48 -0.16
C SER A 225 2.87 3.84 0.51
N PHE A 226 2.74 3.34 1.75
CA PHE A 226 3.82 2.61 2.41
C PHE A 226 4.18 1.31 1.70
N GLU A 227 3.19 0.58 1.17
CA GLU A 227 3.42 -0.64 0.41
C GLU A 227 4.20 -0.37 -0.88
N SER A 228 3.83 0.67 -1.63
CA SER A 228 4.57 1.13 -2.81
C SER A 228 6.01 1.55 -2.47
N ILE A 229 6.21 2.22 -1.32
CA ILE A 229 7.55 2.52 -0.81
C ILE A 229 8.34 1.23 -0.56
N PHE A 230 7.81 0.27 0.21
CA PHE A 230 8.54 -0.96 0.53
C PHE A 230 8.78 -1.86 -0.68
N GLU A 231 7.88 -1.85 -1.66
CA GLU A 231 8.07 -2.50 -2.95
C GLU A 231 9.31 -1.92 -3.66
N HIS A 232 9.45 -0.60 -3.66
CA HIS A 232 10.61 0.09 -4.22
C HIS A 232 11.89 -0.17 -3.44
N LEU A 233 11.85 -0.09 -2.11
CA LEU A 233 13.04 -0.41 -1.29
C LEU A 233 13.52 -1.86 -1.51
N ALA A 234 12.60 -2.81 -1.61
CA ALA A 234 12.93 -4.20 -1.91
C ALA A 234 13.61 -4.33 -3.28
N ARG A 235 13.11 -3.64 -4.30
CA ARG A 235 13.70 -3.70 -5.65
C ARG A 235 15.10 -3.07 -5.71
N LEU A 236 15.31 -1.94 -5.04
CA LEU A 236 16.63 -1.32 -4.89
C LEU A 236 17.61 -2.23 -4.15
N ALA A 237 17.16 -2.91 -3.09
CA ALA A 237 18.00 -3.83 -2.34
C ALA A 237 18.41 -5.05 -3.17
N SER A 238 17.48 -5.61 -3.95
CA SER A 238 17.77 -6.70 -4.90
C SER A 238 18.79 -6.28 -5.95
N GLU A 239 18.64 -5.08 -6.54
CA GLU A 239 19.63 -4.58 -7.51
C GLU A 239 20.98 -4.31 -6.87
N ALA A 240 21.01 -3.75 -5.65
CA ALA A 240 22.26 -3.54 -4.93
C ALA A 240 23.01 -4.86 -4.70
N ILE A 241 22.30 -5.95 -4.42
CA ILE A 241 22.90 -7.30 -4.33
C ILE A 241 23.52 -7.69 -5.67
N THR A 242 22.78 -7.57 -6.78
CA THR A 242 23.28 -7.87 -8.13
C THR A 242 24.55 -7.07 -8.45
N ARG A 243 24.58 -5.77 -8.10
CA ARG A 243 25.74 -4.90 -8.33
C ARG A 243 26.93 -5.29 -7.47
N LEU A 244 26.71 -5.64 -6.20
CA LEU A 244 27.78 -6.13 -5.31
C LEU A 244 28.37 -7.45 -5.84
N GLU A 245 27.54 -8.39 -6.30
CA GLU A 245 27.99 -9.65 -6.90
C GLU A 245 28.79 -9.41 -8.20
N ALA A 246 28.39 -8.41 -8.99
CA ALA A 246 29.12 -7.94 -10.17
C ALA A 246 30.38 -7.11 -9.84
N ARG A 247 30.69 -6.90 -8.55
CA ARG A 247 31.79 -6.05 -8.04
C ARG A 247 31.68 -4.57 -8.42
N ASP A 248 30.48 -4.12 -8.73
CA ASP A 248 30.15 -2.72 -8.99
C ASP A 248 29.73 -2.03 -7.68
N ALA A 249 30.71 -1.77 -6.82
CA ALA A 249 30.48 -1.24 -5.50
C ALA A 249 29.92 0.19 -5.51
N GLU A 250 30.32 0.98 -6.50
CA GLU A 250 29.90 2.37 -6.64
C GLU A 250 28.39 2.46 -6.92
N GLU A 251 27.91 1.68 -7.89
CA GLU A 251 26.47 1.63 -8.20
C GLU A 251 25.67 1.08 -7.03
N ALA A 252 26.17 0.04 -6.35
CA ALA A 252 25.55 -0.48 -5.13
C ALA A 252 25.40 0.61 -4.06
N ILE A 253 26.44 1.43 -3.81
CA ILE A 253 26.39 2.53 -2.84
C ILE A 253 25.33 3.58 -3.23
N LEU A 254 25.18 3.89 -4.52
CA LEU A 254 24.15 4.81 -5.01
C LEU A 254 22.74 4.25 -4.75
N LEU A 255 22.51 2.97 -5.04
CA LEU A 255 21.24 2.29 -4.77
C LEU A 255 20.90 2.27 -3.27
N LEU A 256 21.86 1.96 -2.40
CA LEU A 256 21.69 2.02 -0.94
C LEU A 256 21.39 3.44 -0.43
N SER A 257 21.99 4.45 -1.07
CA SER A 257 21.69 5.86 -0.79
C SER A 257 20.26 6.22 -1.21
N SER A 258 19.79 5.70 -2.35
CA SER A 258 18.39 5.83 -2.79
C SER A 258 17.41 5.19 -1.81
N ILE A 259 17.70 4.01 -1.24
CA ILE A 259 16.87 3.39 -0.18
C ILE A 259 16.69 4.34 1.00
N THR A 260 17.79 4.94 1.47
CA THR A 260 17.76 5.92 2.58
C THR A 260 16.88 7.12 2.25
N ARG A 261 17.03 7.67 1.05
CA ARG A 261 16.27 8.84 0.56
C ARG A 261 14.77 8.53 0.46
N VAL A 262 14.40 7.45 -0.23
CA VAL A 262 13.00 7.03 -0.44
C VAL A 262 12.30 6.79 0.90
N LEU A 263 12.92 6.04 1.82
CA LEU A 263 12.33 5.79 3.14
C LEU A 263 12.19 7.08 3.97
N SER A 264 13.16 7.99 3.87
CA SER A 264 13.11 9.28 4.57
C SER A 264 11.98 10.17 4.06
N HIS A 265 11.76 10.21 2.74
CA HIS A 265 10.68 10.99 2.13
C HIS A 265 9.30 10.42 2.47
N GLY A 266 9.20 9.13 2.78
CA GLY A 266 7.96 8.49 3.25
C GLY A 266 7.57 8.81 4.70
N LEU A 267 8.51 9.20 5.57
CA LEU A 267 8.24 9.45 7.00
C LEU A 267 7.08 10.44 7.28
N PRO A 268 6.87 11.53 6.52
CA PRO A 268 5.78 12.45 6.79
C PRO A 268 4.38 11.86 6.54
N LEU A 269 4.25 10.68 5.88
CA LEU A 269 2.99 9.92 5.82
C LEU A 269 2.44 9.62 7.22
N PHE A 270 3.30 9.40 8.22
CA PHE A 270 2.84 9.25 9.61
C PHE A 270 2.22 10.53 10.17
N SER A 271 2.67 11.70 9.74
CA SER A 271 2.07 12.97 10.18
C SER A 271 0.69 13.17 9.56
N LEU A 272 0.51 12.75 8.30
CA LEU A 272 -0.79 12.71 7.65
C LEU A 272 -1.72 11.72 8.35
N LEU A 273 -1.30 10.47 8.52
CA LEU A 273 -2.09 9.45 9.22
C LEU A 273 -2.40 9.85 10.67
N ALA A 274 -1.51 10.60 11.31
CA ALA A 274 -1.72 11.10 12.65
C ALA A 274 -2.88 12.11 12.78
N THR A 275 -3.47 12.57 11.69
CA THR A 275 -4.68 13.41 11.65
C THR A 275 -5.99 12.60 11.64
N MET A 276 -5.92 11.28 11.49
CA MET A 276 -7.07 10.39 11.63
C MET A 276 -7.59 10.45 13.08
N GLN A 277 -8.91 10.46 13.23
CA GLN A 277 -9.59 10.40 14.51
C GLN A 277 -9.44 9.01 15.10
N ARG A 278 -9.18 8.94 16.42
CA ARG A 278 -8.99 7.68 17.12
C ARG A 278 -10.26 6.84 17.09
N GLU A 279 -11.40 7.49 17.32
CA GLU A 279 -12.72 6.89 17.35
C GLU A 279 -13.08 6.28 15.99
N SER A 280 -12.71 6.95 14.89
CA SER A 280 -12.90 6.43 13.53
C SER A 280 -12.16 5.12 13.32
N PHE A 281 -10.88 5.08 13.71
CA PHE A 281 -10.07 3.86 13.66
C PHE A 281 -10.62 2.76 14.56
N GLU A 282 -11.01 3.08 15.80
CA GLU A 282 -11.65 2.13 16.73
C GLU A 282 -12.95 1.55 16.17
N PHE A 283 -13.67 2.31 15.34
CA PHE A 283 -14.90 1.84 14.73
C PHE A 283 -14.65 0.86 13.59
N PHE A 284 -13.96 1.27 12.52
CA PHE A 284 -13.83 0.42 11.33
C PHE A 284 -12.93 -0.79 11.58
N ARG A 285 -11.97 -0.72 12.53
CA ARG A 285 -11.09 -1.86 12.86
C ARG A 285 -11.85 -3.09 13.36
N LYS A 286 -13.10 -2.93 13.82
CA LYS A 286 -13.98 -4.05 14.20
C LYS A 286 -14.29 -4.97 13.01
N PHE A 287 -14.19 -4.44 11.79
CA PHE A 287 -14.46 -5.17 10.55
C PHE A 287 -13.18 -5.51 9.77
N THR A 288 -11.99 -5.21 10.32
CA THR A 288 -10.69 -5.54 9.72
C THR A 288 -10.00 -6.72 10.41
N GLU A 289 -10.73 -7.52 11.19
CA GLU A 289 -10.18 -8.75 11.77
C GLU A 289 -9.62 -9.67 10.67
N GLY A 290 -8.45 -10.25 10.91
CA GLY A 290 -7.69 -11.03 9.92
C GLY A 290 -6.74 -10.21 9.04
N ALA A 291 -6.95 -8.88 8.92
CA ALA A 291 -6.06 -7.98 8.19
C ALA A 291 -5.13 -7.21 9.13
N SER A 292 -3.83 -7.26 8.86
CA SER A 292 -2.82 -6.54 9.63
C SER A 292 -1.57 -6.27 8.81
N ALA A 293 -0.97 -5.08 8.99
CA ALA A 293 0.31 -4.72 8.37
C ALA A 293 1.45 -5.72 8.70
N ILE A 294 1.27 -6.55 9.73
CA ILE A 294 2.16 -7.67 10.01
C ILE A 294 2.25 -8.68 8.86
N GLN A 295 1.32 -8.69 7.90
CA GLN A 295 1.23 -9.55 6.70
C GLN A 295 1.86 -8.91 5.44
N SER A 296 2.25 -7.63 5.46
CA SER A 296 2.98 -6.94 4.36
C SER A 296 4.18 -7.72 3.76
N VAL A 297 4.00 -8.31 2.58
CA VAL A 297 5.05 -9.07 1.86
C VAL A 297 6.24 -8.17 1.48
N ASN A 298 5.96 -6.93 1.05
CA ASN A 298 6.98 -5.98 0.64
C ASN A 298 7.91 -5.60 1.80
N TYR A 299 7.34 -5.26 2.97
CA TYR A 299 8.14 -4.93 4.15
C TYR A 299 9.08 -6.08 4.55
N LYS A 300 8.56 -7.32 4.58
CA LYS A 300 9.37 -8.48 4.99
C LYS A 300 10.41 -8.85 3.94
N THR A 301 10.10 -8.67 2.66
CA THR A 301 11.07 -8.84 1.58
C THR A 301 12.22 -7.84 1.73
N PHE A 302 11.91 -6.56 1.93
CA PHE A 302 12.94 -5.56 2.20
C PHE A 302 13.76 -5.88 3.47
N GLU A 303 13.10 -6.23 4.59
CA GLU A 303 13.75 -6.62 5.84
C GLU A 303 14.74 -7.78 5.61
N ALA A 304 14.31 -8.84 4.90
CA ALA A 304 15.13 -10.01 4.61
C ALA A 304 16.27 -9.75 3.61
N LEU A 305 16.08 -8.85 2.64
CA LEU A 305 17.11 -8.48 1.67
C LEU A 305 18.25 -7.67 2.31
N CYS A 306 17.99 -6.88 3.36
CA CYS A 306 19.04 -6.11 4.01
C CYS A 306 20.09 -6.99 4.73
N GLY A 307 19.63 -8.04 5.42
CA GLY A 307 20.49 -8.95 6.16
C GLY A 307 19.71 -10.15 6.70
N THR A 308 20.42 -11.24 7.03
CA THR A 308 19.79 -12.49 7.46
C THR A 308 19.09 -12.29 8.81
N PRO A 309 17.75 -12.45 8.89
CA PRO A 309 17.03 -12.35 10.15
C PRO A 309 17.47 -13.46 11.12
N PRO A 310 17.57 -13.21 12.43
CA PRO A 310 17.90 -14.25 13.41
C PRO A 310 16.78 -15.31 13.47
N PRO A 311 17.07 -16.55 13.91
CA PRO A 311 16.06 -17.62 13.97
C PRO A 311 14.78 -17.22 14.71
N ALA A 312 14.89 -16.55 15.87
CA ALA A 312 13.73 -16.06 16.62
C ALA A 312 12.85 -15.06 15.82
N ARG A 313 13.44 -14.29 14.91
CA ARG A 313 12.70 -13.38 14.02
C ARG A 313 12.01 -14.15 12.90
N VAL A 314 12.68 -15.15 12.32
CA VAL A 314 12.12 -16.02 11.26
C VAL A 314 10.93 -16.84 11.78
N GLU A 315 10.95 -17.24 13.05
CA GLU A 315 9.84 -17.94 13.71
C GLU A 315 8.76 -17.00 14.28
N SER A 316 8.92 -15.68 14.17
CA SER A 316 7.93 -14.74 14.67
C SER A 316 6.63 -14.77 13.84
N PRO A 317 5.47 -14.37 14.42
CA PRO A 317 4.21 -14.30 13.70
C PRO A 317 4.28 -13.48 12.40
N ALA A 318 5.17 -12.48 12.32
CA ALA A 318 5.36 -11.72 11.09
C ALA A 318 5.92 -12.53 9.93
N PHE A 319 6.93 -13.36 10.15
CA PHE A 319 7.49 -14.19 9.08
C PHE A 319 6.60 -15.40 8.78
N GLN A 320 5.92 -15.95 9.78
CA GLN A 320 4.91 -17.00 9.57
C GLN A 320 3.76 -16.51 8.66
N SER A 321 3.39 -15.23 8.75
CA SER A 321 2.36 -14.64 7.91
C SER A 321 2.77 -14.36 6.45
N VAL A 322 4.04 -14.57 6.09
CA VAL A 322 4.57 -14.41 4.72
C VAL A 322 5.42 -15.64 4.33
N PRO A 323 4.78 -16.81 4.14
CA PRO A 323 5.47 -18.09 4.00
C PRO A 323 6.48 -18.12 2.85
N GLU A 324 6.19 -17.44 1.73
CA GLU A 324 7.11 -17.35 0.60
C GLU A 324 8.42 -16.63 0.96
N VAL A 325 8.32 -15.48 1.64
CA VAL A 325 9.51 -14.73 2.08
C VAL A 325 10.29 -15.52 3.12
N ARG A 326 9.59 -16.14 4.08
CA ARG A 326 10.20 -17.02 5.09
C ARG A 326 10.94 -18.20 4.44
N GLY A 327 10.35 -18.82 3.41
CA GLY A 327 10.96 -19.89 2.65
C GLY A 327 12.29 -19.49 2.03
N ARG A 328 12.36 -18.33 1.38
CA ARG A 328 13.62 -17.80 0.81
C ARG A 328 14.68 -17.55 1.88
N VAL A 329 14.31 -17.04 3.06
CA VAL A 329 15.24 -16.86 4.18
C VAL A 329 15.80 -18.19 4.66
N LEU A 330 14.95 -19.21 4.82
CA LEU A 330 15.36 -20.55 5.23
C LEU A 330 16.23 -21.26 4.17
N GLN A 331 16.13 -20.85 2.91
CA GLN A 331 16.98 -21.30 1.81
C GLN A 331 18.25 -20.44 1.64
N SER A 332 18.61 -19.65 2.66
CA SER A 332 19.83 -18.83 2.67
C SER A 332 19.92 -17.85 1.50
N MET A 333 18.83 -17.14 1.20
CA MET A 333 18.83 -16.09 0.18
C MET A 333 19.99 -15.09 0.37
N THR A 334 20.56 -14.62 -0.74
CA THR A 334 21.57 -13.55 -0.70
C THR A 334 20.98 -12.28 -0.10
N THR A 335 21.79 -11.57 0.67
CA THR A 335 21.42 -10.30 1.31
C THR A 335 22.44 -9.22 0.97
N VAL A 336 22.05 -7.94 1.09
CA VAL A 336 22.95 -6.79 0.91
C VAL A 336 24.16 -6.92 1.82
N ARG A 337 23.94 -7.24 3.12
CA ARG A 337 25.05 -7.46 4.06
C ARG A 337 25.96 -8.59 3.61
N GLY A 338 25.41 -9.75 3.22
CA GLY A 338 26.20 -10.91 2.80
C GLY A 338 27.01 -10.65 1.53
N ALA A 339 26.40 -10.00 0.53
CA ALA A 339 27.07 -9.64 -0.72
C ALA A 339 28.19 -8.59 -0.49
N ALA A 340 27.94 -7.60 0.38
CA ALA A 340 28.96 -6.62 0.78
C ALA A 340 30.14 -7.30 1.49
N ASP A 341 29.89 -8.25 2.39
CA ASP A 341 30.94 -9.01 3.07
C ASP A 341 31.77 -9.85 2.12
N ALA A 342 31.12 -10.52 1.16
CA ALA A 342 31.81 -11.29 0.14
C ALA A 342 32.71 -10.41 -0.73
N LEU A 343 32.24 -9.22 -1.13
CA LEU A 343 33.04 -8.25 -1.86
C LEU A 343 34.24 -7.75 -1.03
N ILE A 344 34.02 -7.43 0.25
CA ILE A 344 35.09 -6.98 1.15
C ILE A 344 36.13 -8.10 1.33
N ALA A 345 35.70 -9.32 1.62
CA ALA A 345 36.60 -10.47 1.79
C ALA A 345 37.40 -10.80 0.53
N SER A 346 36.87 -10.48 -0.67
CA SER A 346 37.59 -10.70 -1.93
C SER A 346 38.80 -9.78 -2.13
N GLY A 347 38.89 -8.66 -1.40
CA GLY A 347 39.92 -7.64 -1.58
C GLY A 347 39.84 -6.88 -2.91
N ALA A 348 38.83 -7.13 -3.74
CA ALA A 348 38.67 -6.52 -5.07
C ALA A 348 37.99 -5.15 -5.00
N HIS A 349 38.44 -4.27 -4.10
CA HIS A 349 37.86 -2.94 -3.89
C HIS A 349 38.92 -1.95 -3.37
N GLY A 350 38.70 -0.64 -3.57
CA GLY A 350 39.56 0.40 -2.99
C GLY A 350 39.28 0.60 -1.50
N ALA A 351 40.28 1.06 -0.73
CA ALA A 351 40.19 1.20 0.73
C ALA A 351 39.00 2.05 1.23
N GLU A 352 38.45 2.96 0.40
CA GLU A 352 37.32 3.81 0.78
C GLU A 352 35.96 3.09 0.65
N VAL A 353 35.87 2.05 -0.19
CA VAL A 353 34.60 1.38 -0.54
C VAL A 353 33.97 0.72 0.69
N GLU A 354 34.75 0.02 1.50
CA GLU A 354 34.27 -0.62 2.74
C GLU A 354 33.62 0.41 3.66
N ALA A 355 34.30 1.54 3.89
CA ALA A 355 33.80 2.60 4.76
C ALA A 355 32.51 3.24 4.22
N ARG A 356 32.39 3.37 2.89
CA ARG A 356 31.19 3.92 2.24
C ARG A 356 30.00 2.96 2.29
N LEU A 357 30.21 1.66 2.05
CA LEU A 357 29.18 0.63 2.21
C LEU A 357 28.67 0.57 3.66
N ALA A 358 29.58 0.58 4.63
CA ALA A 358 29.24 0.61 6.04
C ALA A 358 28.41 1.86 6.41
N ARG A 359 28.79 3.04 5.91
CA ARG A 359 28.02 4.28 6.10
C ARG A 359 26.63 4.20 5.48
N ALA A 360 26.50 3.70 4.25
CA ALA A 360 25.21 3.58 3.57
C ALA A 360 24.25 2.63 4.32
N MET A 361 24.73 1.45 4.72
CA MET A 361 23.94 0.51 5.54
C MET A 361 23.52 1.12 6.90
N ALA A 362 24.43 1.83 7.57
CA ALA A 362 24.13 2.50 8.83
C ALA A 362 23.08 3.63 8.68
N GLN A 363 23.09 4.35 7.55
CA GLN A 363 22.09 5.37 7.24
C GLN A 363 20.69 4.74 7.02
N ILE A 364 20.60 3.65 6.26
CA ILE A 364 19.34 2.90 6.08
C ILE A 364 18.80 2.46 7.44
N GLU A 365 19.65 1.83 8.27
CA GLU A 365 19.28 1.39 9.62
C GLU A 365 18.75 2.54 10.48
N ALA A 366 19.44 3.69 10.49
CA ALA A 366 19.02 4.85 11.28
C ALA A 366 17.62 5.36 10.88
N VAL A 367 17.35 5.45 9.58
CA VAL A 367 16.05 5.89 9.06
C VAL A 367 14.97 4.84 9.33
N HIS A 368 15.25 3.55 9.14
CA HIS A 368 14.32 2.45 9.45
C HIS A 368 13.95 2.42 10.94
N GLN A 369 14.91 2.64 11.82
CA GLN A 369 14.64 2.73 13.26
C GLN A 369 13.75 3.92 13.62
N ARG A 370 13.97 5.07 12.97
CA ARG A 370 13.08 6.22 13.10
C ARG A 370 11.68 5.89 12.60
N TRP A 371 11.56 5.20 11.48
CA TRP A 371 10.28 4.74 10.92
C TRP A 371 9.55 3.84 11.93
N LYS A 372 10.21 2.79 12.46
CA LYS A 372 9.62 1.87 13.44
C LYS A 372 9.16 2.56 14.72
N ARG A 373 9.98 3.47 15.28
CA ARG A 373 9.63 4.23 16.48
C ARG A 373 8.44 5.17 16.23
N THR A 374 8.38 5.79 15.06
CA THR A 374 7.27 6.68 14.69
C THR A 374 5.98 5.89 14.51
N HIS A 375 6.05 4.75 13.80
CA HIS A 375 4.95 3.80 13.69
C HIS A 375 4.44 3.33 15.06
N TYR A 376 5.35 2.90 15.94
CA TYR A 376 5.00 2.46 17.29
C TYR A 376 4.28 3.54 18.10
N ARG A 377 4.81 4.76 18.13
CA ARG A 377 4.19 5.88 18.86
C ARG A 377 2.79 6.18 18.33
N LEU A 378 2.62 6.14 17.01
CA LEU A 378 1.32 6.34 16.39
C LEU A 378 0.36 5.20 16.74
N ALA A 379 0.80 3.94 16.64
CA ALA A 379 0.01 2.77 16.98
C ALA A 379 -0.45 2.79 18.45
N VAL A 380 0.44 3.09 19.40
CA VAL A 380 0.10 3.24 20.83
C VAL A 380 -0.96 4.33 21.02
N ARG A 381 -0.83 5.45 20.31
CA ARG A 381 -1.81 6.55 20.40
C ARG A 381 -3.17 6.18 19.80
N MET A 382 -3.21 5.42 18.71
CA MET A 382 -4.47 5.04 18.04
C MET A 382 -5.16 3.83 18.70
N ILE A 383 -4.40 2.84 19.18
CA ILE A 383 -4.91 1.57 19.72
C ILE A 383 -5.07 1.63 21.24
N GLY A 384 -4.30 2.47 21.93
CA GLY A 384 -4.18 2.42 23.39
C GLY A 384 -3.51 1.12 23.85
N SER A 385 -4.10 0.46 24.86
CA SER A 385 -3.63 -0.79 25.46
C SER A 385 -4.30 -2.06 24.89
N VAL A 386 -5.04 -1.96 23.79
CA VAL A 386 -5.78 -3.08 23.17
C VAL A 386 -4.88 -3.91 22.26
N SER A 387 -5.18 -5.21 22.10
CA SER A 387 -4.49 -6.12 21.17
C SER A 387 -4.61 -5.67 19.70
N GLY A 388 -3.69 -6.13 18.85
CA GLY A 388 -3.66 -5.82 17.41
C GLY A 388 -4.61 -6.72 16.60
N THR A 389 -5.07 -6.26 15.44
CA THR A 389 -6.04 -7.01 14.58
C THR A 389 -5.44 -8.22 13.86
N GLY A 390 -4.11 -8.37 13.86
CA GLY A 390 -3.40 -9.50 13.26
C GLY A 390 -2.97 -10.57 14.24
N TYR A 391 -3.79 -10.87 15.25
CA TYR A 391 -3.53 -11.91 16.27
C TYR A 391 -2.20 -11.77 17.02
N THR A 392 -1.67 -10.56 17.13
CA THR A 392 -0.55 -10.24 18.01
C THR A 392 -1.05 -9.51 19.25
N GLU A 393 -0.25 -9.52 20.32
CA GLU A 393 -0.53 -8.75 21.54
C GLU A 393 -0.67 -7.23 21.27
N GLY A 394 -0.41 -6.75 20.05
CA GLY A 394 -0.56 -5.36 19.64
C GLY A 394 0.67 -4.54 20.01
N THR A 395 0.54 -3.62 20.95
CA THR A 395 1.63 -2.72 21.34
C THR A 395 2.84 -3.42 22.00
N PRO A 396 2.71 -4.53 22.76
CA PRO A 396 3.85 -5.29 23.26
C PRO A 396 4.68 -5.94 22.14
N TYR A 397 4.01 -6.52 21.13
CA TYR A 397 4.71 -7.05 19.96
C TYR A 397 5.44 -5.95 19.18
N LEU A 398 4.79 -4.80 18.96
CA LEU A 398 5.46 -3.68 18.31
C LEU A 398 6.67 -3.18 19.12
N ARG A 399 6.61 -3.24 20.45
CA ARG A 399 7.76 -2.90 21.30
C ARG A 399 8.91 -3.87 21.12
N SER A 400 8.65 -5.18 21.08
CA SER A 400 9.71 -6.20 20.96
C SER A 400 10.44 -6.13 19.61
N VAL A 401 9.79 -5.66 18.54
CA VAL A 401 10.41 -5.55 17.20
C VAL A 401 11.12 -4.22 16.94
N ILE A 402 11.00 -3.22 17.82
CA ILE A 402 11.73 -1.94 17.68
C ILE A 402 13.24 -2.18 17.75
N ASP A 403 13.71 -3.15 18.51
CA ASP A 403 15.15 -3.39 18.67
C ASP A 403 15.76 -4.25 17.56
N ASN A 404 14.92 -4.85 16.69
CA ASN A 404 15.39 -5.59 15.52
C ASN A 404 16.24 -4.69 14.60
N ARG A 405 17.30 -5.25 14.02
CA ARG A 405 18.25 -4.55 13.16
C ARG A 405 18.21 -5.17 11.77
N LEU A 406 18.29 -4.35 10.73
CA LEU A 406 18.36 -4.77 9.33
C LEU A 406 19.73 -5.40 9.02
N PHE A 407 20.81 -4.75 9.46
CA PHE A 407 22.18 -5.16 9.16
C PHE A 407 22.88 -5.67 10.42
N ARG A 408 22.65 -6.92 10.79
CA ARG A 408 23.41 -7.59 11.88
C ARG A 408 24.71 -8.16 11.34
N ARG A 409 25.73 -8.22 12.19
CA ARG A 409 26.96 -8.97 11.87
C ARG A 409 26.72 -10.46 12.07
N ALA A 410 27.41 -11.29 11.30
CA ALA A 410 27.32 -12.75 11.40
C ALA A 410 27.73 -13.30 12.79
N GLU A 411 28.54 -12.54 13.55
CA GLU A 411 28.94 -12.89 14.92
C GLU A 411 27.84 -12.61 15.95
N GLU A 412 26.83 -11.81 15.61
CA GLU A 412 25.73 -11.41 16.49
C GLU A 412 24.48 -12.30 16.33
N THR A 413 24.48 -13.25 15.38
CA THR A 413 23.35 -14.15 15.10
C THR A 413 23.39 -15.45 15.90
N THR A 414 24.41 -15.65 16.74
CA THR A 414 24.64 -16.89 17.53
C THR A 414 24.12 -16.86 18.97
N ASN A 415 23.50 -15.77 19.42
CA ASN A 415 22.91 -15.65 20.76
C ASN A 415 21.38 -15.58 20.73
#